data_AF-A0A7R9VTZ8-F1
#
_entry.id   AF-A0A7R9VTZ8-F1
#
_cell.length_a   1.000
_cell.length_b   1.000
_cell.length_c   1.000
_cell.angle_alpha   90.00
_cell.angle_beta   90.00
_cell.angle_gamma   90.00
#
_symmetry.space_group_name_H-M   'P 1'
#
loop_
_entity.id
_entity.type
_entity.pdbx_description
1 polymer ?
#
loop_
_entity_poly.entity_id
_entity_poly.type
_entity_poly.pdbx_seq_one_letter_code
_entity_poly.pdbx_strand_id
1 'polypeptide(L)'
;AEGRPLKDLPAAVVVQGVKSSADATPCPETPGAFWTHGQTRFEQSFRLRGYEVTPMQKATMVTVANLLQEIASNHAIGTWGRSDKGFAGLPNAPDIIFVMTRLQIRMPSYPRWAEPVEVETFF
;
A
#
# COMPACT_ATOMS: atom_id res chain seq x y z
N ALA A 1 21.17 -24.89 3.17
CA ALA A 1 20.07 -24.70 4.13
C ALA A 1 18.81 -24.49 3.30
N GLU A 2 18.03 -25.55 3.10
CA GLU A 2 16.88 -25.60 2.19
C GLU A 2 15.78 -24.61 2.62
N GLY A 3 15.45 -23.68 1.74
CA GLY A 3 14.34 -22.75 1.90
C GLY A 3 13.01 -23.49 1.69
N ARG A 4 12.04 -23.20 2.56
CA ARG A 4 10.69 -23.76 2.53
C ARG A 4 10.04 -23.53 1.14
N PRO A 5 9.31 -24.52 0.57
CA PRO A 5 8.75 -24.40 -0.77
C PRO A 5 7.70 -23.27 -0.86
N LEU A 6 7.79 -22.48 -1.94
CA LEU A 6 7.05 -21.24 -2.22
C LEU A 6 5.52 -21.35 -2.15
N LYS A 7 4.98 -22.56 -2.22
CA LYS A 7 3.54 -22.88 -2.20
C LYS A 7 2.86 -22.74 -0.82
N ASP A 8 3.65 -22.56 0.24
CA ASP A 8 3.16 -22.54 1.64
C ASP A 8 3.08 -21.11 2.23
N LEU A 9 3.17 -20.06 1.42
CA LEU A 9 3.04 -18.66 1.88
C LEU A 9 1.61 -18.16 1.66
N PRO A 10 0.79 -17.95 2.72
CA PRO A 10 -0.50 -17.33 2.57
C PRO A 10 -0.34 -15.86 2.16
N ALA A 11 -1.09 -15.46 1.12
CA ALA A 11 -1.24 -14.12 0.53
C ALA A 11 -0.53 -12.99 1.31
N ALA A 12 0.74 -12.76 0.97
CA ALA A 12 1.50 -11.65 1.51
C ALA A 12 1.50 -10.52 0.48
N VAL A 13 0.94 -9.37 0.83
CA VAL A 13 1.26 -8.12 0.14
C VAL A 13 2.75 -7.87 0.41
N VAL A 14 3.58 -8.21 -0.57
CA VAL A 14 5.02 -7.96 -0.53
C VAL A 14 5.22 -6.49 -0.87
N VAL A 15 5.41 -5.66 0.17
CA VAL A 15 5.84 -4.27 -0.01
C VAL A 15 7.33 -4.29 -0.32
N GLN A 16 7.67 -4.27 -1.61
CA GLN A 16 9.06 -4.39 -2.06
C GLN A 16 9.73 -3.02 -2.21
N GLY A 17 10.09 -2.44 -1.06
CA GLY A 17 11.05 -1.33 -1.00
C GLY A 17 10.44 0.06 -1.03
N VAL A 18 10.71 0.84 0.02
CA VAL A 18 10.54 2.29 0.04
C VAL A 18 11.72 2.89 -0.72
N LYS A 19 11.49 3.46 -1.90
CA LYS A 19 12.52 4.22 -2.63
C LYS A 19 12.42 5.69 -2.24
N SER A 20 13.45 6.21 -1.59
CA SER A 20 13.63 7.65 -1.36
C SER A 20 14.29 8.25 -2.61
N SER A 21 13.53 8.93 -3.47
CA SER A 21 14.10 9.72 -4.57
C SER A 21 14.23 11.19 -4.12
N ALA A 22 15.40 11.78 -4.36
CA ALA A 22 15.78 13.11 -3.86
C ALA A 22 15.51 14.25 -4.86
N ASP A 23 14.94 13.99 -6.04
CA ASP A 23 14.65 15.03 -7.03
C ASP A 23 13.48 14.62 -7.93
N ALA A 24 12.32 15.24 -7.71
CA ALA A 24 11.31 15.52 -8.74
C ALA A 24 10.11 16.26 -8.08
N THR A 25 9.78 17.44 -8.59
CA THR A 25 8.42 17.97 -8.42
C THR A 25 7.62 17.64 -9.67
N PRO A 26 6.52 16.87 -9.54
CA PRO A 26 5.34 17.17 -10.34
C PRO A 26 4.06 17.13 -9.48
N CYS A 27 3.17 18.10 -9.69
CA CYS A 27 1.72 17.94 -9.43
C CYS A 27 1.09 17.63 -10.80
N PRO A 28 0.19 16.63 -10.94
CA PRO A 28 -1.14 16.68 -10.33
C PRO A 28 -1.64 15.33 -9.77
N GLU A 29 -2.77 15.43 -9.09
CA GLU A 29 -3.46 14.43 -8.29
C GLU A 29 -3.92 13.22 -9.14
N THR A 30 -3.09 12.18 -9.25
CA THR A 30 -3.55 10.85 -9.71
C THR A 30 -3.29 9.85 -8.58
N PRO A 31 -4.32 9.28 -7.93
CA PRO A 31 -4.13 8.35 -6.82
C PRO A 31 -3.79 6.98 -7.39
N GLY A 32 -2.53 6.79 -7.73
CA GLY A 32 -1.95 5.53 -8.16
C GLY A 32 -2.28 5.08 -9.59
N ALA A 33 -1.47 4.16 -10.11
CA ALA A 33 -1.55 3.66 -11.46
C ALA A 33 -1.33 2.14 -11.52
N PHE A 34 -2.00 1.50 -12.48
CA PHE A 34 -1.77 0.10 -12.81
C PHE A 34 -0.68 -0.03 -13.87
N TRP A 35 0.31 -0.88 -13.62
CA TRP A 35 1.53 -0.95 -14.44
C TRP A 35 1.69 -2.25 -15.25
N THR A 36 0.62 -3.04 -15.44
CA THR A 36 0.68 -4.29 -16.21
C THR A 36 -0.64 -4.57 -16.92
N HIS A 37 -0.58 -5.22 -18.09
CA HIS A 37 -1.76 -5.77 -18.76
C HIS A 37 -2.43 -6.81 -17.85
N GLY A 38 -3.61 -6.49 -17.32
CA GLY A 38 -4.34 -7.33 -16.36
C GLY A 38 -4.41 -6.82 -14.92
N GLN A 39 -3.96 -5.58 -14.64
CA GLN A 39 -4.13 -4.93 -13.32
C GLN A 39 -3.55 -5.70 -12.12
N THR A 40 -2.48 -6.47 -12.32
CA THR A 40 -1.83 -7.28 -11.28
C THR A 40 -0.82 -6.50 -10.43
N ARG A 41 -0.43 -5.29 -10.86
CA ARG A 41 0.49 -4.39 -10.15
C ARG A 41 -0.11 -3.00 -10.05
N PHE A 42 -0.18 -2.47 -8.84
CA PHE A 42 -0.65 -1.11 -8.53
C PHE A 42 0.42 -0.34 -7.75
N GLU A 43 0.73 0.88 -8.20
CA GLU A 43 1.75 1.75 -7.60
C GLU A 43 1.12 3.07 -7.20
N GLN A 44 1.42 3.56 -5.98
CA GLN A 44 0.91 4.83 -5.48
C GLN A 44 1.97 5.54 -4.62
N SER A 45 2.11 6.84 -4.84
CA SER A 45 2.97 7.73 -4.05
C SER A 45 2.17 8.38 -2.92
N PHE A 46 2.73 8.35 -1.71
CA PHE A 46 2.17 9.02 -0.54
C PHE A 46 3.08 10.12 -0.02
N ARG A 47 2.48 11.22 0.44
CA ARG A 47 3.16 12.27 1.18
C ARG A 47 2.69 12.28 2.63
N LEU A 48 3.63 12.16 3.56
CA LEU A 48 3.33 12.20 4.98
C LEU A 48 2.91 13.60 5.43
N ARG A 49 1.84 13.65 6.21
CA ARG A 49 1.32 14.86 6.86
C ARG A 49 2.02 15.08 8.21
N GLY A 50 2.02 16.32 8.70
CA GLY A 50 2.76 16.68 9.92
C GLY A 50 2.34 15.91 11.18
N TYR A 51 1.08 15.49 11.27
CA TYR A 51 0.58 14.69 12.40
C TYR A 51 0.85 13.18 12.26
N GLU A 52 1.34 12.74 11.11
CA GLU A 52 1.66 11.34 10.81
C GLU A 52 3.11 10.99 11.14
N VAL A 53 3.86 11.97 11.66
CA VAL A 53 5.27 11.84 11.99
C VAL A 53 5.52 12.20 13.44
N THR A 54 6.57 11.60 13.99
CA THR A 54 7.10 11.93 15.31
C THR A 54 7.86 13.26 15.27
N PRO A 55 8.19 13.87 16.42
CA PRO A 55 9.08 15.04 16.48
C PRO A 55 10.45 14.81 15.81
N MET A 56 10.87 13.55 15.63
CA MET A 56 12.07 13.16 14.90
C MET A 56 11.88 13.09 13.38
N GLN A 57 10.77 13.62 12.86
CA GLN A 57 10.40 13.60 11.43
C GLN A 57 10.28 12.19 10.84
N LYS A 58 10.07 11.15 11.65
CA LYS A 58 9.88 9.78 11.18
C LYS A 58 8.42 9.37 11.28
N ALA A 59 7.93 8.65 10.28
CA ALA A 59 6.64 7.98 10.32
C ALA A 59 6.54 7.04 11.52
N THR A 60 5.31 6.85 12.01
CA THR A 60 5.02 5.83 13.02
C THR A 60 4.55 4.54 12.36
N MET A 61 4.56 3.42 13.10
CA MET A 61 3.96 2.18 12.62
C MET A 61 2.46 2.33 12.29
N VAL A 62 1.74 3.18 13.03
CA VAL A 62 0.33 3.50 12.74
C VAL A 62 0.20 4.17 11.38
N THR A 63 1.06 5.15 11.10
CA THR A 63 1.13 5.80 9.78
C THR A 63 1.38 4.78 8.67
N VAL A 64 2.36 3.90 8.86
CA VAL A 64 2.67 2.84 7.89
C VAL A 64 1.45 1.93 7.66
N ALA A 65 0.79 1.48 8.73
CA ALA A 65 -0.40 0.64 8.61
C ALA A 65 -1.54 1.36 7.85
N ASN A 66 -1.73 2.65 8.08
CA ASN A 66 -2.73 3.45 7.37
C ASN A 66 -2.41 3.54 5.87
N LEU A 67 -1.15 3.80 5.50
CA LEU A 67 -0.72 3.84 4.10
C LEU A 67 -0.96 2.49 3.41
N LEU A 68 -0.68 1.39 4.11
CA LEU A 68 -0.90 0.04 3.58
C LEU A 68 -2.39 -0.27 3.39
N GLN A 69 -3.25 0.14 4.33
CA GLN A 69 -4.70 -0.03 4.19
C GLN A 69 -5.24 0.78 3.01
N GLU A 70 -4.75 2.01 2.82
CA GLU A 70 -5.16 2.89 1.73
C GLU A 70 -4.78 2.31 0.36
N ILE A 71 -3.50 1.96 0.14
CA ILE A 71 -3.07 1.41 -1.15
C ILE A 71 -3.70 0.05 -1.44
N ALA A 72 -3.83 -0.83 -0.44
CA ALA A 72 -4.46 -2.12 -0.63
C ALA A 72 -5.94 -1.97 -1.06
N SER A 73 -6.63 -1.01 -0.48
CA SER A 73 -8.03 -0.72 -0.83
C SER A 73 -8.15 -0.10 -2.21
N ASN A 74 -7.24 0.81 -2.57
CA ASN A 74 -7.20 1.42 -3.91
C ASN A 74 -6.88 0.38 -5.00
N HIS A 75 -5.93 -0.53 -4.74
CA HIS A 75 -5.67 -1.65 -5.63
C HIS A 75 -6.91 -2.54 -5.75
N ALA A 76 -7.50 -2.98 -4.64
CA ALA A 76 -8.68 -3.84 -4.66
C ALA A 76 -9.86 -3.21 -5.42
N ILE A 77 -10.12 -1.91 -5.21
CA ILE A 77 -11.17 -1.17 -5.92
C ILE A 77 -10.84 -1.06 -7.41
N GLY A 78 -9.59 -0.78 -7.76
CA GLY A 78 -9.18 -0.69 -9.16
C GLY A 78 -9.26 -2.03 -9.90
N THR A 79 -9.08 -3.16 -9.20
CA THR A 79 -9.14 -4.52 -9.78
C THR A 79 -10.56 -5.09 -9.81
N TRP A 80 -11.35 -4.93 -8.75
CA TRP A 80 -12.66 -5.58 -8.61
C TRP A 80 -13.87 -4.63 -8.62
N GLY A 81 -13.61 -3.33 -8.72
CA GLY A 81 -14.65 -2.29 -8.70
C GLY A 81 -14.99 -1.80 -7.29
N ARG A 82 -15.70 -0.67 -7.22
CA ARG A 82 -16.10 0.01 -5.98
C ARG A 82 -17.57 -0.26 -5.66
N SER A 83 -17.88 -0.64 -4.43
CA SER A 83 -19.25 -0.62 -3.91
C SER A 83 -19.65 0.77 -3.41
N ASP A 84 -20.92 1.11 -3.55
CA ASP A 84 -21.52 2.35 -3.01
C ASP A 84 -21.76 2.28 -1.50
N LYS A 85 -21.59 1.10 -0.90
CA LYS A 85 -22.03 0.80 0.48
C LYS A 85 -20.94 0.95 1.54
N GLY A 86 -19.67 1.13 1.17
CA GLY A 86 -18.60 1.28 2.15
C GLY A 86 -17.17 1.15 1.63
N PHE A 87 -16.22 1.25 2.56
CA PHE A 87 -14.78 1.13 2.30
C PHE A 87 -14.41 -0.33 1.96
N ALA A 88 -13.66 -0.52 0.85
CA ALA A 88 -13.24 -1.82 0.35
C ALA A 88 -14.40 -2.83 0.11
N GLY A 89 -15.61 -2.34 -0.14
CA GLY A 89 -16.76 -3.19 -0.48
C GLY A 89 -16.75 -3.60 -1.95
N LEU A 90 -17.11 -4.85 -2.23
CA LEU A 90 -17.24 -5.38 -3.59
C LEU A 90 -18.61 -5.01 -4.18
N PRO A 91 -18.69 -4.59 -5.47
CA PRO A 91 -19.96 -4.22 -6.11
C PRO A 91 -21.02 -5.34 -6.04
N ASN A 92 -20.59 -6.58 -6.18
CA ASN A 92 -21.45 -7.76 -6.23
C ASN A 92 -21.62 -8.46 -4.87
N ALA A 93 -20.97 -7.95 -3.82
CA ALA A 93 -21.03 -8.52 -2.47
C ALA A 93 -20.89 -7.40 -1.42
N PRO A 94 -21.90 -6.51 -1.30
CA PRO A 94 -21.81 -5.32 -0.47
C PRO A 94 -21.71 -5.60 1.03
N ASP A 95 -22.11 -6.80 1.48
CA ASP A 95 -22.09 -7.20 2.89
C ASP A 95 -20.81 -7.98 3.27
N ILE A 96 -19.83 -8.08 2.36
CA ILE A 96 -18.55 -8.76 2.59
C ILE A 96 -17.44 -7.72 2.65
N ILE A 97 -16.53 -7.88 3.61
CA ILE A 97 -15.35 -7.04 3.79
C ILE A 97 -14.07 -7.84 3.62
N PHE A 98 -13.02 -7.17 3.16
CA PHE A 98 -11.66 -7.71 3.22
C PHE A 98 -11.14 -7.66 4.66
N VAL A 99 -10.58 -8.79 5.12
CA VAL A 99 -9.96 -8.90 6.44
C VAL A 99 -8.53 -9.39 6.28
N MET A 100 -7.57 -8.64 6.82
CA MET A 100 -6.18 -9.06 6.88
C MET A 100 -5.98 -10.04 8.04
N THR A 101 -5.74 -11.31 7.73
CA THR A 101 -5.56 -12.37 8.74
C THR A 101 -4.12 -12.47 9.27
N ARG A 102 -3.14 -11.97 8.50
CA ARG A 102 -1.72 -11.96 8.87
C ARG A 102 -1.02 -10.79 8.17
N LEU A 103 -0.20 -10.05 8.92
CA LEU A 103 0.67 -9.00 8.40
C LEU A 103 2.10 -9.23 8.88
N GLN A 104 3.04 -9.23 7.95
CA GLN A 104 4.46 -9.23 8.26
C GLN A 104 5.12 -8.06 7.55
N ILE A 105 5.74 -7.17 8.32
CA ILE A 105 6.42 -5.98 7.80
C ILE A 105 7.91 -6.11 8.09
N ARG A 106 8.72 -5.95 7.04
CA ARG A 106 10.16 -5.82 7.14
C ARG A 106 10.54 -4.41 6.73
N MET A 107 10.95 -3.60 7.69
CA MET A 107 11.27 -2.19 7.48
C MET A 107 12.65 -1.87 8.07
N PRO A 108 13.67 -1.60 7.24
CA PRO A 108 15.00 -1.24 7.74
C PRO A 108 15.02 0.16 8.37
N SER A 109 14.16 1.07 7.90
CA SER A 109 14.01 2.41 8.43
C SER A 109 12.60 2.96 8.16
N TYR A 110 12.07 3.74 9.10
CA TYR A 110 10.81 4.45 8.89
C TYR A 110 10.98 5.58 7.86
N PRO A 111 9.97 5.81 7.00
CA PRO A 111 9.95 6.95 6.10
C PRO A 111 10.04 8.29 6.84
N ARG A 112 10.60 9.31 6.20
CA ARG A 112 10.71 10.65 6.77
C ARG A 112 9.61 11.58 6.29
N TRP A 113 9.32 12.59 7.09
CA TRP A 113 8.51 13.73 6.67
C TRP A 113 9.16 14.42 5.45
N ALA A 114 8.34 14.93 4.54
CA ALA A 114 8.70 15.57 3.28
C ALA A 114 9.30 14.66 2.17
N GLU A 115 9.70 13.42 2.48
CA GLU A 115 10.07 12.44 1.47
C GLU A 115 8.81 11.74 0.92
N PRO A 116 8.70 11.52 -0.41
CA PRO A 116 7.64 10.70 -0.97
C PRO A 116 7.81 9.24 -0.57
N VAL A 117 6.71 8.57 -0.26
CA VAL A 117 6.65 7.15 0.04
C VAL A 117 6.01 6.46 -1.16
N GLU A 118 6.85 5.93 -2.03
CA GLU A 118 6.41 5.10 -3.15
C GLU A 118 6.08 3.69 -2.65
N VAL A 119 4.87 3.23 -2.92
CA VAL A 119 4.40 1.90 -2.52
C VAL A 119 3.86 1.18 -3.72
N GLU A 120 4.25 -0.07 -3.87
CA GLU A 120 3.72 -0.99 -4.87
C GLU A 120 3.05 -2.19 -4.21
N THR A 121 1.96 -2.64 -4.83
CA THR A 121 1.19 -3.80 -4.41
C THR A 121 0.88 -4.70 -5.60
N PHE A 122 0.72 -5.99 -5.32
CA PHE A 122 0.56 -7.02 -6.34
C PHE A 122 -0.49 -8.04 -5.90
N PHE A 123 -1.14 -8.69 -6.88
CA PHE A 123 -2.03 -9.84 -6.69
C PHE A 123 -1.67 -10.98 -7.65
#